data_AF-A0A257ZQV5-F1
#
_entry.id   AF-A0A257ZQV5-F1
#
_cell.length_a   1.000
_cell.length_b   1.000
_cell.length_c   1.000
_cell.angle_alpha   90.00
_cell.angle_beta   90.00
_cell.angle_gamma   90.00
#
_symmetry.space_group_name_H-M   'P 1'
#
loop_
_entity.id
_entity.type
_entity.pdbx_description
1 polymer ?
#
loop_
_entity_poly.entity_id
_entity_poly.type
_entity_poly.pdbx_seq_one_letter_code
_entity_poly.pdbx_strand_id
1 'polypeptide(L)'
;MTEATFTFRVDEDLKSEFAAAAKARDRSGAQLLRDFMRDFVRREQDAAAHDAWFRQQVERGVRSADAGDLVAAEEVESHFLERREATRRRLRASE
;
A
#
# COMPACT_ATOMS: atom_id res chain seq x y z
N MET A 1 -28.55 -5.28 -3.13
CA MET A 1 -27.55 -4.19 -3.16
C MET A 1 -28.30 -2.89 -3.11
N THR A 2 -27.96 -2.00 -2.18
CA THR A 2 -28.49 -0.63 -2.16
C THR A 2 -27.73 0.19 -3.20
N GLU A 3 -28.44 0.69 -4.21
CA GLU A 3 -27.87 1.59 -5.21
C GLU A 3 -28.08 3.04 -4.77
N ALA A 4 -27.06 3.87 -4.94
CA ALA A 4 -27.12 5.30 -4.67
C ALA A 4 -26.63 6.06 -5.92
N THR A 5 -27.30 7.17 -6.26
CA THR A 5 -26.97 7.97 -7.45
C THR A 5 -26.11 9.17 -7.05
N PHE A 6 -25.00 9.36 -7.77
CA PHE A 6 -24.17 10.55 -7.68
C PHE A 6 -24.38 11.42 -8.92
N THR A 7 -24.68 12.71 -8.71
CA THR A 7 -24.80 13.71 -9.77
C THR A 7 -23.81 14.83 -9.49
N PHE A 8 -22.95 15.15 -10.44
CA PHE A 8 -21.98 16.23 -10.34
C PHE A 8 -21.88 16.96 -11.69
N ARG A 9 -21.40 18.21 -11.64
CA ARG A 9 -21.16 19.02 -12.84
C ARG A 9 -19.70 18.89 -13.25
N VAL A 10 -19.46 18.82 -14.55
CA VAL A 10 -18.14 18.85 -15.19
C VAL A 10 -18.22 19.74 -16.41
N ASP A 11 -17.08 20.26 -16.86
CA ASP A 11 -16.98 20.93 -18.14
C ASP A 11 -17.37 19.97 -19.28
N GLU A 12 -18.06 20.50 -20.30
CA GLU A 12 -18.58 19.67 -21.40
C GLU A 12 -17.43 19.05 -22.22
N ASP A 13 -16.34 19.80 -22.42
CA ASP A 13 -15.15 19.30 -23.10
C ASP A 13 -14.54 18.11 -22.34
N LEU A 14 -14.39 18.23 -21.02
CA LEU A 14 -13.89 17.16 -20.16
C LEU A 14 -14.78 15.91 -20.22
N LYS A 15 -16.10 16.09 -20.22
CA LYS A 15 -17.07 14.99 -20.36
C LYS A 15 -16.90 14.26 -21.70
N SER A 16 -16.72 15.01 -22.79
CA SER A 16 -16.52 14.46 -24.13
C SER A 16 -15.21 13.65 -24.21
N GLU A 17 -14.10 14.22 -23.74
CA GLU A 17 -12.79 13.56 -23.70
C GLU A 17 -12.81 12.30 -22.84
N PHE A 18 -13.41 12.38 -21.65
CA PHE A 18 -13.53 11.22 -20.75
C PHE A 18 -14.36 10.10 -21.38
N ALA A 19 -15.48 10.44 -22.04
CA ALA A 19 -16.32 9.45 -22.73
C ALA A 19 -15.57 8.80 -23.89
N ALA A 20 -14.82 9.57 -24.69
CA ALA A 20 -14.00 9.06 -25.77
C ALA A 20 -12.89 8.12 -25.26
N ALA A 21 -12.18 8.52 -24.19
CA ALA A 21 -11.13 7.71 -23.57
C ALA A 21 -11.67 6.42 -22.93
N ALA A 22 -12.85 6.48 -22.32
CA ALA A 22 -13.52 5.29 -21.77
C ALA A 22 -13.92 4.31 -22.89
N LYS A 23 -14.50 4.82 -23.98
CA LYS A 23 -14.88 4.03 -25.15
C LYS A 23 -13.67 3.37 -25.81
N ALA A 24 -12.53 4.06 -25.91
CA ALA A 24 -11.28 3.50 -26.43
C ALA A 24 -10.75 2.31 -25.60
N ARG A 25 -11.25 2.11 -24.38
CA ARG A 25 -10.94 0.98 -23.50
C ARG A 25 -12.10 -0.02 -23.40
N ASP A 26 -13.15 0.12 -24.19
CA ASP A 26 -14.39 -0.66 -24.11
C ASP A 26 -15.09 -0.59 -22.74
N ARG A 27 -15.00 0.57 -22.08
CA ARG A 27 -15.60 0.81 -20.76
C ARG A 27 -16.53 2.01 -20.79
N SER A 28 -17.51 2.04 -19.88
CA SER A 28 -18.34 3.23 -19.66
C SER A 28 -17.69 4.16 -18.63
N GLY A 29 -17.96 5.47 -18.74
CA GLY A 29 -17.48 6.45 -17.77
C GLY A 29 -17.92 6.11 -16.33
N ALA A 30 -19.14 5.59 -16.16
CA ALA A 30 -19.63 5.15 -14.86
C ALA A 30 -18.87 3.94 -14.29
N GLN A 31 -18.38 3.02 -15.13
CA GLN A 31 -17.51 1.93 -14.68
C GLN A 31 -16.16 2.46 -14.18
N LEU A 32 -15.54 3.38 -14.92
CA LEU A 32 -14.27 4.00 -14.54
C LEU A 32 -14.39 4.79 -13.24
N LEU A 33 -15.47 5.55 -13.06
CA LEU A 33 -15.72 6.30 -11.83
C LEU A 33 -15.90 5.36 -10.63
N ARG A 34 -16.63 4.25 -10.78
CA ARG A 34 -16.78 3.26 -9.70
C ARG A 34 -15.46 2.59 -9.33
N ASP A 35 -14.61 2.28 -10.31
CA ASP A 35 -13.27 1.75 -10.06
C ASP A 35 -12.41 2.76 -9.31
N PHE A 36 -12.38 4.00 -9.79
CA PHE A 36 -11.65 5.08 -9.14
C PHE A 36 -12.10 5.28 -7.69
N MET A 37 -13.41 5.30 -7.43
CA MET A 37 -13.96 5.43 -6.08
C MET A 37 -13.52 4.27 -5.17
N ARG A 38 -13.58 3.03 -5.66
CA ARG A 38 -13.10 1.86 -4.90
C ARG A 38 -11.61 1.95 -4.62
N ASP A 39 -10.81 2.31 -5.61
CA ASP A 39 -9.36 2.42 -5.48
C ASP A 39 -8.95 3.57 -4.57
N PHE A 40 -9.71 4.67 -4.58
CA PHE A 40 -9.50 5.80 -3.69
C PHE A 40 -9.81 5.41 -2.24
N VAL A 41 -10.98 4.83 -1.98
CA VAL A 41 -11.35 4.37 -0.63
C VAL A 41 -10.37 3.33 -0.10
N ARG A 42 -9.96 2.37 -0.94
CA ARG A 42 -8.95 1.37 -0.55
C ARG A 42 -7.63 2.04 -0.17
N ARG A 43 -7.12 2.97 -0.99
CA ARG A 43 -5.88 3.69 -0.69
C ARG A 43 -5.95 4.48 0.61
N GLU A 44 -7.06 5.18 0.85
CA GLU A 44 -7.26 5.92 2.11
C GLU A 44 -7.34 4.99 3.33
N GLN A 45 -8.02 3.85 3.20
CA GLN A 45 -8.08 2.83 4.25
C GLN A 45 -6.71 2.20 4.51
N ASP A 46 -5.97 1.85 3.45
CA ASP A 46 -4.64 1.28 3.55
C ASP A 46 -3.66 2.27 4.18
N ALA A 47 -3.73 3.55 3.82
CA ALA A 47 -2.92 4.60 4.43
C ALA A 47 -3.24 4.76 5.92
N ALA A 48 -4.53 4.85 6.28
CA ALA A 48 -4.96 4.96 7.67
C ALA A 48 -4.60 3.71 8.49
N ALA A 49 -4.75 2.51 7.91
CA ALA A 49 -4.39 1.25 8.53
C ALA A 49 -2.88 1.13 8.70
N HIS A 50 -2.11 1.52 7.69
CA HIS A 50 -0.65 1.58 7.75
C HIS A 50 -0.19 2.53 8.86
N ASP A 51 -0.76 3.73 8.96
CA ASP A 51 -0.41 4.70 9.99
C ASP A 51 -0.77 4.22 11.41
N ALA A 52 -1.91 3.56 11.57
CA ALA A 52 -2.29 2.94 12.84
C ALA A 52 -1.34 1.80 13.22
N TRP A 53 -1.03 0.91 12.27
CA TRP A 53 -0.08 -0.17 12.46
C TRP A 53 1.32 0.35 12.79
N PHE A 54 1.79 1.36 12.05
CA PHE A 54 3.11 1.96 12.23
C PHE A 54 3.26 2.58 13.60
N ARG A 55 2.27 3.36 14.05
CA ARG A 55 2.24 3.90 15.43
C ARG A 55 2.33 2.79 16.48
N GLN A 56 1.59 1.71 16.30
CA GLN A 56 1.66 0.56 17.22
C GLN A 56 3.05 -0.10 17.23
N GLN A 57 3.72 -0.23 16.07
CA GLN A 57 5.09 -0.76 16.02
C GLN A 57 6.08 0.17 16.71
N VAL A 58 5.95 1.49 16.52
CA VAL A 58 6.79 2.48 17.19
C VAL A 58 6.60 2.42 18.70
N GLU A 59 5.37 2.41 19.20
CA GLU A 59 5.06 2.29 20.64
C GLU A 59 5.58 0.97 21.24
N ARG A 60 5.58 -0.11 20.47
CA ARG A 60 6.21 -1.37 20.90
C ARG A 60 7.73 -1.24 21.01
N GLY A 61 8.38 -0.65 20.00
CA GLY A 61 9.83 -0.43 20.01
C GLY A 61 10.27 0.47 21.17
N VAL A 62 9.56 1.58 21.39
CA VAL A 62 9.80 2.50 22.51
C VAL A 62 9.67 1.77 23.85
N ARG A 63 8.58 1.01 24.06
CA ARG A 63 8.41 0.24 25.30
C ARG A 63 9.50 -0.83 25.51
N SER A 64 9.94 -1.50 24.45
CA SER A 64 11.05 -2.47 24.50
C SER A 64 12.34 -1.76 24.94
N ALA A 65 12.62 -0.60 24.35
CA ALA A 65 13.79 0.20 24.69
C ALA A 65 13.75 0.69 26.14
N ASP A 66 12.60 1.21 26.58
CA ASP A 66 12.38 1.68 27.95
C ASP A 66 12.50 0.54 28.98
N ALA A 67 12.10 -0.68 28.61
CA ALA A 67 12.26 -1.88 29.43
C ALA A 67 13.70 -2.42 29.44
N GLY A 68 14.59 -1.89 28.60
CA GLY A 68 15.97 -2.38 28.44
C GLY A 68 16.09 -3.64 27.56
N ASP A 69 15.01 -4.06 26.91
CA ASP A 69 14.96 -5.18 25.97
C ASP A 69 15.56 -4.76 24.61
N LEU A 70 16.86 -4.45 24.61
CA LEU A 70 17.62 -4.00 23.46
C LEU A 70 18.76 -4.98 23.14
N VAL A 71 19.07 -5.10 21.85
CA VAL A 71 20.21 -5.89 21.36
C VAL A 71 21.31 -4.93 20.91
N ALA A 72 22.56 -5.26 21.24
CA ALA A 72 23.69 -4.46 20.81
C ALA A 72 23.83 -4.45 19.28
N ALA A 73 24.21 -3.30 18.71
CA ALA A 73 24.35 -3.16 17.26
C ALA A 73 25.30 -4.19 16.63
N GLU A 74 26.41 -4.50 17.31
CA GLU A 74 27.39 -5.50 16.87
C GLU A 74 26.76 -6.90 16.75
N GLU A 75 25.91 -7.28 17.71
CA GLU A 75 25.23 -8.58 17.71
C GLU A 75 24.19 -8.66 16.59
N VAL A 76 23.46 -7.56 16.34
CA VAL A 76 22.55 -7.46 15.19
C VAL A 76 23.32 -7.63 13.89
N GLU A 77 24.43 -6.92 13.69
CA GLU A 77 25.21 -7.01 12.45
C GLU A 77 25.78 -8.42 12.23
N SER A 78 26.35 -9.03 13.27
CA SER A 78 26.85 -10.41 13.19
C SER A 78 25.74 -11.38 12.75
N HIS A 79 24.58 -11.32 13.40
CA HIS A 79 23.44 -12.18 13.06
C HIS A 79 22.97 -11.99 11.61
N PHE A 80 22.86 -10.75 11.13
CA PHE A 80 22.43 -10.49 9.76
C PHE A 80 23.51 -10.79 8.72
N LEU A 81 24.81 -10.72 9.05
CA LEU A 81 25.88 -11.22 8.19
C LEU A 81 25.72 -12.71 7.93
N GLU A 82 25.57 -13.52 8.99
CA GLU A 82 25.37 -14.97 8.88
C GLU A 82 24.15 -15.33 8.02
N ARG A 83 23.03 -14.63 8.23
CA ARG A 83 21.81 -14.82 7.44
C ARG A 83 22.03 -14.52 5.96
N ARG A 84 22.71 -13.41 5.64
CA ARG A 84 23.01 -13.04 4.25
C ARG A 84 23.94 -14.06 3.60
N GLU A 85 24.94 -14.57 4.31
CA GLU A 85 25.81 -15.63 3.82
C GLU A 85 25.09 -16.95 3.59
N ALA A 86 24.19 -17.35 4.50
CA ALA A 86 23.35 -18.53 4.33
C ALA A 86 22.46 -18.40 3.08
N THR A 87 21.84 -17.24 2.86
CA THR A 87 21.05 -16.98 1.65
C THR A 87 21.90 -17.07 0.38
N ARG A 88 23.11 -16.48 0.37
CA ARG A 88 24.03 -16.57 -0.78
C ARG A 88 24.45 -18.00 -1.09
N ARG A 89 24.74 -18.81 -0.05
CA ARG A 89 25.06 -20.23 -0.22
C ARG A 89 23.91 -21.00 -0.87
N ARG A 90 22.66 -20.74 -0.48
CA ARG A 90 21.47 -21.39 -1.07
C ARG A 90 21.29 -21.02 -2.54
N LEU A 91 21.47 -19.74 -2.89
CA LEU A 91 21.36 -19.28 -4.27
C LEU A 91 22.42 -19.95 -5.16
N ARG A 92 23.68 -19.99 -4.73
CA ARG A 92 24.77 -20.67 -5.46
C ARG A 92 24.58 -22.18 -5.60
N ALA A 93 23.88 -22.82 -4.66
CA ALA A 93 23.58 -24.25 -4.72
C ALA A 93 22.36 -24.57 -5.59
N SER A 94 21.63 -23.54 -6.04
CA SER A 94 20.46 -23.67 -6.91
C SER A 94 20.77 -23.31 -8.37
N GLU A 95 22.02 -22.94 -8.66
CA GLU A 95 22.61 -22.78 -10.01
C GLU A 95 23.30 -24.08 -10.42
#